data_AF-A0A971FB00-F1
#
_entry.id   AF-A0A971FB00-F1
#
_cell.length_a   1.000
_cell.length_b   1.000
_cell.length_c   1.000
_cell.angle_alpha   90.00
_cell.angle_beta   90.00
_cell.angle_gamma   90.00
#
_symmetry.space_group_name_H-M   'P 1'
#
loop_
_entity.id
_entity.type
_entity.pdbx_description
1 polymer ?
#
loop_
_entity_poly.entity_id
_entity_poly.type
_entity_poly.pdbx_seq_one_letter_code
_entity_poly.pdbx_strand_id
1 'polypeptide(L)'
;IYTVLPEKQVRQMRSLDRIRFALGWRPVQNFLKRWVEKHVEGPDAEERGADNTELYGDATEAGVRRVAMAMQTPNGYSLTFDAAVSATARLLAENTPPGAQTPSTAFGSRFVLGLRGVRCTQPVAVPLRD
;
A
#
# COMPACT_ATOMS: atom_id res chain seq x y z
N ILE A 1 6.87 5.60 0.65
CA ILE A 1 5.41 5.50 0.54
C ILE A 1 4.87 6.92 0.48
N TYR A 2 4.32 7.33 -0.65
CA TYR A 2 3.63 8.61 -0.74
C TYR A 2 2.22 8.42 -0.22
N THR A 3 1.89 9.07 0.89
CA THR A 3 0.53 9.12 1.40
C THR A 3 -0.09 10.44 0.98
N VAL A 4 -1.24 10.38 0.32
CA VAL A 4 -2.04 11.57 0.04
C VAL A 4 -2.82 11.88 1.31
N LEU A 5 -2.42 12.93 2.01
CA LEU A 5 -3.16 13.45 3.15
C LEU A 5 -4.16 14.50 2.65
N PRO A 6 -5.46 14.40 3.00
CA PRO A 6 -6.44 15.43 2.68
C PRO A 6 -5.98 16.82 3.16
N GLU A 7 -6.26 17.87 2.39
CA GLU A 7 -5.82 19.23 2.73
C GLU A 7 -6.29 19.69 4.12
N LYS A 8 -7.46 19.21 4.56
CA LYS A 8 -8.00 19.48 5.89
C LYS A 8 -7.09 18.93 6.98
N GLN A 9 -6.58 17.70 6.81
CA GLN A 9 -5.67 17.05 7.74
C GLN A 9 -4.31 17.79 7.76
N VAL A 10 -3.80 18.20 6.60
CA VAL A 10 -2.58 19.01 6.52
C VAL A 10 -2.73 20.36 7.25
N ARG A 11 -3.87 21.04 7.07
CA ARG A 11 -4.17 22.30 7.78
C ARG A 11 -4.28 22.10 9.30
N GLN A 12 -4.93 21.02 9.74
CA GLN A 12 -5.02 20.68 11.16
C GLN A 12 -3.64 20.41 11.75
N MET A 13 -2.80 19.61 11.10
CA MET A 13 -1.42 19.35 11.55
C MET A 13 -0.62 20.66 11.71
N ARG A 14 -0.69 21.57 10.73
CA ARG A 14 -0.05 22.89 10.81
C ARG A 14 -0.57 23.75 11.96
N SER A 15 -1.85 23.60 12.33
CA SER A 15 -2.42 24.31 13.47
C SER A 15 -1.96 23.74 14.82
N LEU A 16 -1.80 22.42 14.90
CA LEU A 16 -1.29 21.71 16.08
C LEU A 16 0.17 22.06 16.37
N ASP A 17 0.97 22.33 15.34
CA ASP A 17 2.35 22.80 15.51
C ASP A 17 2.47 24.09 16.32
N ARG A 18 1.47 24.97 16.27
CA ARG A 18 1.45 26.22 17.06
C ARG A 18 1.31 25.96 18.56
N ILE A 19 0.64 24.88 18.93
CA ILE A 19 0.38 24.50 20.33
C ILE A 19 1.22 23.28 20.75
N ARG A 20 2.23 22.92 19.96
CA ARG A 20 3.13 21.77 20.18
C ARG A 20 3.71 21.71 21.60
N PHE A 21 4.02 22.86 22.19
CA PHE A 21 4.54 22.95 23.55
C PHE A 21 3.56 22.37 24.59
N ALA A 22 2.26 22.67 24.46
CA ALA A 22 1.23 22.15 25.36
C ALA A 22 0.95 20.66 25.11
N LEU A 23 1.01 20.19 23.85
CA LEU A 23 0.91 18.75 23.53
C LEU A 23 2.07 17.93 24.09
N GLY A 24 3.22 18.55 24.36
CA GLY A 24 4.37 17.90 24.98
C GLY A 24 4.21 17.64 26.48
N TRP A 25 3.20 18.24 27.13
CA TRP A 25 3.02 18.09 28.58
C TRP A 25 2.42 16.73 28.94
N ARG A 26 3.09 16.00 29.85
CA ARG A 26 2.65 14.70 30.37
C ARG A 26 1.17 14.63 30.79
N PRO A 27 0.58 15.61 31.53
CA PRO A 27 -0.83 15.55 31.88
C PRO A 27 -1.77 15.65 30.66
N VAL A 28 -1.43 16.48 29.68
CA VAL A 28 -2.19 16.64 28.43
C VAL A 28 -2.15 15.34 27.62
N GLN A 29 -0.98 14.72 27.50
CA GLN A 29 -0.82 13.43 26.82
C GLN A 29 -1.61 12.32 27.50
N ASN A 30 -1.60 12.25 28.84
CA ASN A 30 -2.35 11.25 29.58
C ASN A 30 -3.87 11.42 29.41
N PHE A 31 -4.36 12.65 29.39
CA PHE A 31 -5.76 12.93 29.09
C PHE A 31 -6.15 12.51 27.67
N LEU A 32 -5.34 12.90 26.67
CA LEU A 32 -5.59 12.55 25.26
C LEU A 32 -5.57 11.03 25.04
N LYS A 33 -4.62 10.31 25.64
CA LYS A 33 -4.55 8.84 25.55
C LYS A 33 -5.79 8.18 26.14
N ARG A 34 -6.23 8.58 27.35
CA ARG A 34 -7.46 8.07 27.97
C ARG A 34 -8.71 8.40 27.15
N TRP A 35 -8.72 9.57 26.49
CA TRP A 35 -9.81 9.95 25.61
C TRP A 35 -9.87 9.06 24.37
N VAL A 36 -8.72 8.80 23.73
CA VAL A 36 -8.57 7.87 22.60
C VAL A 36 -8.98 6.46 23.00
N GLU A 37 -8.47 5.93 24.10
CA GLU A 37 -8.83 4.59 24.62
C GLU A 37 -10.33 4.41 24.84
N LYS A 38 -11.05 5.50 25.16
CA LYS A 38 -12.49 5.47 25.45
C LYS A 38 -13.38 5.72 24.22
N HIS A 39 -12.89 6.45 23.21
CA HIS A 39 -13.73 6.94 22.11
C HIS A 39 -13.27 6.48 20.73
N VAL A 40 -12.07 5.91 20.61
CA VAL A 40 -11.54 5.41 19.34
C VAL A 40 -11.59 3.89 19.38
N GLU A 41 -12.61 3.32 18.76
CA GLU A 41 -12.61 1.92 18.39
C GLU A 41 -11.69 1.76 17.17
N GLY A 42 -10.82 0.75 17.20
CA GLY A 42 -9.97 0.44 16.05
C GLY A 42 -10.83 0.05 14.84
N PRO A 43 -10.35 0.25 13.60
CA PRO A 43 -11.14 0.01 12.40
C PRO A 43 -11.68 -1.42 12.38
N ASP A 44 -12.99 -1.54 12.18
CA ASP A 44 -13.68 -2.82 12.18
C ASP A 44 -13.17 -3.72 11.02
N ALA A 45 -13.43 -5.02 11.07
CA ALA A 45 -13.02 -5.96 10.04
C ALA A 45 -13.51 -5.54 8.63
N GLU A 46 -14.68 -4.90 8.54
CA GLU A 46 -15.20 -4.34 7.28
C GLU A 46 -14.42 -3.11 6.80
N GLU A 47 -14.08 -2.17 7.68
CA GLU A 47 -13.27 -0.98 7.34
C GLU A 47 -11.86 -1.39 6.90
N ARG A 48 -11.26 -2.38 7.60
CA ARG A 48 -9.98 -2.97 7.15
C ARG A 48 -10.11 -3.68 5.81
N GLY A 49 -11.23 -4.32 5.53
CA GLY A 49 -11.49 -5.00 4.26
C GLY A 49 -11.69 -4.04 3.08
N ALA A 50 -12.18 -2.82 3.35
CA ALA A 50 -12.46 -1.80 2.33
C ALA A 50 -11.22 -1.00 1.90
N ASP A 51 -10.13 -1.04 2.68
CA ASP A 51 -8.90 -0.35 2.36
C ASP A 51 -8.22 -0.98 1.14
N ASN A 52 -8.19 -0.26 0.03
CA ASN A 52 -7.43 -0.61 -1.16
C ASN A 52 -6.08 0.13 -1.16
N THR A 53 -5.06 -0.52 -1.71
CA THR A 53 -3.76 0.11 -1.97
C THR A 53 -3.59 0.35 -3.46
N GLU A 54 -3.13 1.55 -3.81
CA GLU A 54 -2.80 1.92 -5.18
C GLU A 54 -1.28 1.96 -5.35
N LEU A 55 -0.79 1.29 -6.38
CA LEU A 55 0.60 1.27 -6.78
C LEU A 55 0.71 1.91 -8.16
N TYR A 56 1.66 2.82 -8.30
CA TYR A 56 2.03 3.41 -9.58
C TYR A 56 3.48 3.06 -9.87
N GLY A 57 3.75 2.60 -11.08
CA GLY A 57 5.08 2.33 -11.55
C GLY A 57 5.26 2.90 -12.95
N ASP A 58 6.38 3.58 -13.17
CA ASP A 58 6.80 4.04 -14.47
C ASP A 58 8.22 3.56 -14.78
N ALA A 59 8.48 3.34 -16.06
CA ALA A 59 9.79 2.96 -16.57
C ALA A 59 10.14 3.88 -17.74
N THR A 60 11.38 4.35 -17.76
CA THR A 60 11.90 5.22 -18.81
C THR A 60 13.12 4.58 -19.45
N GLU A 61 13.10 4.47 -20.78
CA GLU A 61 14.25 4.07 -21.58
C GLU A 61 14.99 5.34 -22.02
N ALA A 62 16.14 5.63 -21.40
CA ALA A 62 17.13 6.65 -21.78
C ALA A 62 16.61 7.98 -22.40
N GLY A 63 15.46 8.49 -21.94
CA GLY A 63 14.85 9.71 -22.49
C GLY A 63 14.18 9.55 -23.87
N VAL A 64 13.95 8.32 -24.32
CA VAL A 64 13.27 8.01 -25.59
C VAL A 64 11.81 7.69 -25.36
N ARG A 65 11.51 6.83 -24.37
CA ARG A 65 10.16 6.34 -24.12
C ARG A 65 9.92 6.18 -22.63
N ARG A 66 8.76 6.66 -22.18
CA ARG A 66 8.25 6.43 -20.82
C ARG A 66 6.94 5.68 -20.89
N VAL A 67 6.84 4.62 -20.10
CA VAL A 67 5.60 3.85 -19.89
C VAL A 67 5.22 3.92 -18.44
N ALA A 68 3.93 4.03 -18.15
CA ALA A 68 3.41 3.96 -16.79
C ALA A 68 2.29 2.95 -16.68
N MET A 69 2.14 2.44 -15.46
CA MET A 69 1.15 1.45 -15.08
C MET A 69 0.66 1.76 -13.68
N ALA A 70 -0.62 1.55 -13.45
CA ALA A 70 -1.23 1.64 -12.14
C ALA A 70 -1.85 0.28 -11.78
N MET A 71 -1.72 -0.10 -10.51
CA MET A 71 -2.26 -1.34 -9.97
C MET A 71 -3.01 -1.03 -8.68
N GLN A 72 -4.22 -1.54 -8.58
CA GLN A 72 -5.00 -1.53 -7.35
C GLN A 72 -4.94 -2.92 -6.72
N THR A 73 -4.72 -2.98 -5.42
CA THR A 73 -4.73 -4.20 -4.63
C THR A 73 -5.61 -4.02 -3.39
N PRO A 74 -6.02 -5.10 -2.74
CA PRO A 74 -6.50 -5.03 -1.36
C PRO A 74 -5.42 -4.44 -0.43
N ASN A 75 -5.78 -4.22 0.84
CA ASN A 75 -4.82 -3.82 1.86
C ASN A 75 -3.58 -4.75 1.88
N GLY A 76 -2.45 -4.20 2.31
CA GLY A 76 -1.15 -4.89 2.25
C GLY A 76 -1.12 -6.25 2.99
N TYR A 77 -1.90 -6.41 4.05
CA TYR A 77 -1.99 -7.67 4.78
C TYR A 77 -2.72 -8.75 3.99
N SER A 78 -3.88 -8.41 3.42
CA SER A 78 -4.70 -9.33 2.63
C SER A 78 -3.99 -9.74 1.35
N LEU A 79 -3.30 -8.80 0.70
CA LEU A 79 -2.45 -9.07 -0.46
C LEU A 79 -1.32 -10.04 -0.11
N THR A 80 -0.62 -9.80 1.00
CA THR A 80 0.52 -10.65 1.43
C THR A 80 0.05 -12.05 1.79
N PHE A 81 -1.09 -12.17 2.49
CA PHE A 81 -1.71 -13.45 2.83
C PHE A 81 -2.04 -14.26 1.56
N ASP A 82 -2.77 -13.65 0.62
CA ASP A 82 -3.18 -14.35 -0.60
C ASP A 82 -1.97 -14.70 -1.50
N ALA A 83 -0.96 -13.83 -1.57
CA ALA A 83 0.28 -14.10 -2.27
C ALA A 83 1.04 -15.31 -1.71
N ALA A 84 1.18 -15.40 -0.38
CA ALA A 84 1.86 -16.50 0.28
C ALA A 84 1.14 -17.83 0.03
N VAL A 85 -0.19 -17.87 0.26
CA VAL A 85 -1.00 -19.09 0.04
C VAL A 85 -0.96 -19.51 -1.43
N SER A 86 -1.12 -18.56 -2.35
CA SER A 86 -1.10 -18.84 -3.80
C SER A 86 0.28 -19.33 -4.27
N ALA A 87 1.36 -18.74 -3.76
CA ALA A 87 2.72 -19.18 -4.09
C ALA A 87 2.97 -20.61 -3.58
N THR A 88 2.62 -20.91 -2.32
CA THR A 88 2.78 -22.26 -1.77
C THR A 88 1.96 -23.30 -2.55
N ALA A 89 0.70 -22.98 -2.87
CA ALA A 89 -0.15 -23.88 -3.66
C ALA A 89 0.46 -24.19 -5.04
N ARG A 90 1.01 -23.18 -5.73
CA ARG A 90 1.69 -23.37 -7.01
C ARG A 90 3.00 -24.13 -6.89
N LEU A 91 3.80 -23.88 -5.86
CA LEU A 91 5.03 -24.66 -5.61
C LEU A 91 4.75 -26.16 -5.44
N LEU A 92 3.61 -26.51 -4.82
CA LEU A 92 3.21 -27.90 -4.63
C LEU A 92 2.62 -28.55 -5.89
N ALA A 93 2.06 -27.76 -6.81
CA ALA A 93 1.38 -28.24 -8.02
C ALA A 93 2.26 -28.20 -9.29
N GLU A 94 3.20 -27.26 -9.37
CA GLU A 94 4.04 -26.98 -10.53
C GLU A 94 5.49 -27.42 -10.26
N ASN A 95 6.19 -27.88 -11.31
CA ASN A 95 7.60 -28.22 -11.21
C ASN A 95 8.46 -26.93 -11.25
N THR A 96 8.54 -26.24 -10.11
CA THR A 96 9.30 -25.00 -9.98
C THR A 96 10.81 -25.29 -9.85
N PRO A 97 11.70 -24.57 -10.56
CA PRO A 97 13.13 -24.83 -10.47
C PRO A 97 13.67 -24.67 -9.04
N PRO A 98 14.60 -25.54 -8.59
CA PRO A 98 15.16 -25.46 -7.25
C PRO A 98 15.98 -24.17 -7.05
N GLY A 99 15.95 -23.63 -5.83
CA GLY A 99 16.70 -22.44 -5.44
C GLY A 99 15.83 -21.33 -4.86
N ALA A 100 16.47 -20.23 -4.45
CA ALA A 100 15.77 -19.04 -3.99
C ALA A 100 15.19 -18.28 -5.20
N GLN A 101 13.87 -18.12 -5.23
CA GLN A 101 13.16 -17.50 -6.33
C GLN A 101 12.20 -16.41 -5.84
N THR A 102 11.99 -15.40 -6.67
CA THR A 102 10.87 -14.47 -6.48
C THR A 102 9.64 -15.05 -7.18
N PRO A 103 8.42 -14.61 -6.81
CA PRO A 103 7.20 -15.07 -7.50
C PRO A 103 7.22 -14.79 -9.01
N SER A 104 7.88 -13.70 -9.45
CA SER A 104 7.98 -13.37 -10.87
C SER A 104 8.92 -14.29 -11.65
N THR A 105 9.96 -14.84 -11.02
CA THR A 105 10.83 -15.83 -11.65
C THR A 105 10.26 -17.24 -11.57
N ALA A 106 9.57 -17.58 -10.48
CA ALA A 106 9.00 -18.91 -10.26
C ALA A 106 7.72 -19.17 -11.08
N PHE A 107 6.80 -18.20 -11.14
CA PHE A 107 5.46 -18.37 -11.73
C PHE A 107 5.18 -17.37 -12.87
N GLY A 108 6.20 -16.60 -13.27
CA GLY A 108 6.10 -15.57 -14.30
C GLY A 108 5.70 -14.19 -13.78
N SER A 109 6.01 -13.16 -14.58
CA SER A 109 5.82 -11.74 -14.23
C SER A 109 4.37 -11.33 -13.96
N ARG A 110 3.40 -12.16 -14.36
CA ARG A 110 1.96 -11.92 -14.19
C ARG A 110 1.37 -12.57 -12.94
N PHE A 111 2.16 -13.22 -12.09
CA PHE A 111 1.68 -13.88 -10.86
C PHE A 111 0.73 -13.01 -10.04
N VAL A 112 1.11 -11.74 -9.81
CA VAL A 112 0.34 -10.79 -8.99
C VAL A 112 -1.09 -10.56 -9.52
N LEU A 113 -1.30 -10.68 -10.83
CA LEU A 113 -2.60 -10.47 -11.47
C LEU A 113 -3.58 -11.65 -11.25
N GLY A 114 -3.08 -12.78 -10.75
CA GLY A 114 -3.91 -13.91 -10.33
C GLY A 114 -4.38 -13.82 -8.88
N LEU A 115 -3.91 -12.83 -8.11
CA LEU A 115 -4.29 -12.65 -6.72
C LEU A 115 -5.64 -11.95 -6.61
N ARG A 116 -6.37 -12.26 -5.53
CA ARG A 116 -7.73 -11.76 -5.30
C ARG A 116 -7.73 -10.24 -5.17
N GLY A 117 -8.68 -9.61 -5.86
CA GLY A 117 -8.89 -8.16 -5.79
C GLY A 117 -7.79 -7.33 -6.47
N VAL A 118 -6.79 -7.96 -7.11
CA VAL A 118 -5.77 -7.23 -7.86
C VAL A 118 -6.31 -6.84 -9.23
N ARG A 119 -6.17 -5.56 -9.58
CA ARG A 119 -6.45 -5.03 -10.92
C ARG A 119 -5.29 -4.17 -11.39
N CYS A 120 -4.97 -4.25 -12.66
CA CYS A 120 -3.87 -3.50 -13.23
C CYS A 120 -4.31 -2.85 -14.54
N THR A 121 -3.92 -1.59 -14.75
CA THR A 121 -4.12 -0.92 -16.02
C THR A 121 -3.12 -1.44 -17.05
N GLN A 122 -3.46 -1.36 -18.34
CA GLN A 122 -2.48 -1.61 -19.38
C GLN A 122 -1.39 -0.54 -19.34
N PRO A 123 -0.13 -0.86 -19.71
CA PRO A 123 0.91 0.15 -19.80
C PRO A 123 0.50 1.23 -20.80
N VAL A 124 0.52 2.50 -20.37
CA VAL A 124 0.22 3.66 -21.21
C VAL A 124 1.50 4.44 -21.45
N ALA A 125 1.70 4.94 -22.67
CA ALA A 125 2.78 5.87 -22.96
C ALA A 125 2.55 7.19 -22.22
N VAL A 126 3.57 7.70 -21.54
CA VAL A 126 3.49 8.95 -20.78
C VAL A 126 4.48 9.96 -21.37
N PRO A 127 4.13 11.25 -21.48
CA PRO A 127 5.08 12.27 -21.90
C PRO A 127 6.33 12.27 -21.02
N LEU A 128 7.49 12.48 -21.63
CA LEU A 128 8.72 12.80 -20.91
C LEU A 128 8.52 14.19 -20.31
N ARG A 129 8.83 14.37 -19.02
CA ARG A 129 8.79 15.70 -18.40
C ARG A 129 10.05 16.45 -18.82
N ASP A 130 9.87 17.69 -19.28
CA ASP A 130 10.94 18.65 -19.58
C ASP A 130 11.79 18.97 -18.33
#